data_AF-A0A4Q4KS07-F1
#
_entry.id   AF-A0A4Q4KS07-F1
#
_cell.length_a   1.000
_cell.length_b   1.000
_cell.length_c   1.000
_cell.angle_alpha   90.00
_cell.angle_beta   90.00
_cell.angle_gamma   90.00
#
_symmetry.space_group_name_H-M   'P 1'
#
loop_
_entity.id
_entity.type
_entity.pdbx_description
1 polymer ?
#
loop_
_entity_poly.entity_id
_entity_poly.type
_entity_poly.pdbx_seq_one_letter_code
_entity_poly.pdbx_strand_id
1 'polypeptide(L)'
;MENFYAILNIDINASKQEIKKAYRVLAVKYHPDKNQGNDKLTQKFLEVKEAYETLIDPLSRQDYDIRFTASFHNAENQKTKENSFHENPFNSSTIEDDYTPQYKPSFDLFGEKAPENIIFFKLPKNIGVIIGAFSLLKEDDKPLSKEKKKSNIIKGVVVSIILYLLIFYIGNPSQNWSIFWFLAISIITAFLLDSINTFHFQNFFVGTNGFAHFEIRGTKDNITKEFEINFNEITDMYVHLTEVKKNLIYEKTEYEYIFINNGEKVYSESGSFKKDEEVEIHKVELNFCRKIEQSWNIYLLNTIEDKLKKDGCLTFHLYNYGNVKKYIKMGVGEITFIRDDKEFTYNYDDIKYVYRKGNDLFIEHINFERKFYFMKSGDADKIPLLDLCNRNFFLKSFEILIGYSL
;
A
#
# COMPACT_ATOMS: atom_id res chain seq x y z
N MET A 1 -6.99 -5.42 26.23
CA MET A 1 -8.01 -5.05 25.22
C MET A 1 -8.68 -6.33 24.76
N GLU A 2 -10.01 -6.41 24.73
CA GLU A 2 -10.72 -7.61 24.25
C GLU A 2 -10.53 -7.76 22.73
N ASN A 3 -10.40 -9.00 22.25
CA ASN A 3 -10.25 -9.32 20.84
C ASN A 3 -11.49 -8.87 20.04
N PHE A 4 -11.34 -8.33 18.82
CA PHE A 4 -12.44 -7.95 17.92
C PHE A 4 -13.35 -9.13 17.57
N TYR A 5 -12.81 -10.35 17.46
CA TYR A 5 -13.62 -11.57 17.30
C TYR A 5 -14.46 -11.86 18.54
N ALA A 6 -13.91 -11.63 19.74
CA ALA A 6 -14.63 -11.79 21.00
C ALA A 6 -15.68 -10.69 21.22
N ILE A 7 -15.39 -9.44 20.83
CA ILE A 7 -16.32 -8.31 20.88
C ILE A 7 -17.54 -8.57 19.99
N LEU A 8 -17.32 -9.13 18.79
CA LEU A 8 -18.41 -9.55 17.90
C LEU A 8 -19.00 -10.93 18.27
N ASN A 9 -18.39 -11.65 19.21
CA ASN A 9 -18.78 -12.99 19.63
C ASN A 9 -18.87 -13.99 18.45
N ILE A 10 -17.81 -14.02 17.65
CA ILE A 10 -17.66 -14.86 16.45
C ILE A 10 -16.31 -15.59 16.47
N ASP A 11 -16.19 -16.64 15.65
CA ASP A 11 -14.93 -17.38 15.47
C ASP A 11 -13.90 -16.57 14.66
N ILE A 12 -12.61 -16.84 14.85
CA ILE A 12 -11.52 -16.22 14.07
C ILE A 12 -11.63 -16.55 12.56
N ASN A 13 -12.23 -17.68 12.22
CA ASN A 13 -12.48 -18.11 10.84
C ASN A 13 -13.85 -17.65 10.31
N ALA A 14 -14.57 -16.79 11.03
CA ALA A 14 -15.91 -16.36 10.65
C ALA A 14 -15.92 -15.70 9.25
N SER A 15 -16.91 -16.07 8.45
CA SER A 15 -17.16 -15.50 7.14
C SER A 15 -17.65 -14.05 7.22
N LYS A 16 -17.54 -13.29 6.12
CA LYS A 16 -18.08 -11.92 6.04
C LYS A 16 -19.58 -11.86 6.37
N GLN A 17 -20.34 -12.90 6.05
CA GLN A 17 -21.77 -12.97 6.33
C GLN A 17 -22.03 -13.09 7.84
N GLU A 18 -21.24 -13.89 8.55
CA GLU A 18 -21.33 -14.05 10.00
C GLU A 18 -20.92 -12.78 10.74
N ILE A 19 -19.87 -12.10 10.28
CA ILE A 19 -19.44 -10.79 10.81
C ILE A 19 -20.57 -9.75 10.70
N LYS A 20 -21.19 -9.62 9.50
CA LYS A 20 -22.33 -8.71 9.30
C LYS A 20 -23.52 -9.06 10.17
N LYS A 21 -23.80 -10.35 10.35
CA LYS A 21 -24.92 -10.83 11.18
C LYS A 21 -24.69 -10.50 12.65
N ALA A 22 -23.49 -10.79 13.16
CA ALA A 22 -23.10 -10.49 14.53
C ALA A 22 -23.16 -8.99 14.84
N TYR A 23 -22.61 -8.16 13.96
CA TYR A 23 -22.68 -6.70 14.09
C TYR A 23 -24.12 -6.20 14.17
N ARG A 24 -25.03 -6.66 13.30
CA ARG A 24 -26.44 -6.23 13.31
C ARG A 24 -27.12 -6.54 14.65
N VAL A 25 -26.87 -7.73 15.21
CA VAL A 25 -27.45 -8.15 16.50
C VAL A 25 -26.93 -7.25 17.64
N LEU A 26 -25.62 -7.01 17.68
CA LEU A 26 -24.99 -6.21 18.74
C LEU A 26 -25.27 -4.71 18.59
N ALA A 27 -25.32 -4.17 17.38
CA ALA A 27 -25.66 -2.79 17.09
C ALA A 27 -27.09 -2.46 17.53
N VAL A 28 -28.05 -3.36 17.32
CA VAL A 28 -29.43 -3.18 17.82
C VAL A 28 -29.49 -3.26 19.34
N LYS A 29 -28.69 -4.14 19.96
CA LYS A 29 -28.64 -4.32 21.41
C LYS A 29 -28.04 -3.11 22.13
N TYR A 30 -26.97 -2.54 21.58
CA TYR A 30 -26.23 -1.43 22.19
C TYR A 30 -26.53 -0.05 21.58
N HIS A 31 -27.52 0.06 20.70
CA HIS A 31 -27.86 1.33 20.03
C HIS A 31 -28.08 2.45 21.05
N PRO A 32 -27.47 3.64 20.87
CA PRO A 32 -27.58 4.75 21.81
C PRO A 32 -29.03 5.21 22.00
N ASP A 33 -29.84 5.25 20.94
CA ASP A 33 -31.26 5.63 21.04
C ASP A 33 -32.10 4.70 21.91
N LYS A 34 -31.72 3.42 22.02
CA LYS A 34 -32.42 2.43 22.86
C LYS A 34 -31.87 2.35 24.28
N ASN A 35 -30.71 2.96 24.53
CA ASN A 35 -29.95 2.87 25.77
C ASN A 35 -29.51 4.26 26.27
N GLN A 36 -30.40 5.24 26.15
CA GLN A 36 -30.11 6.64 26.46
C GLN A 36 -29.66 6.81 27.93
N GLY A 37 -28.59 7.56 28.15
CA GLY A 37 -28.04 7.85 29.47
C GLY A 37 -27.14 6.76 30.07
N ASN A 38 -26.80 5.70 29.32
CA ASN A 38 -25.85 4.68 29.76
C ASN A 38 -24.55 4.74 28.95
N ASP A 39 -23.58 5.50 29.46
CA ASP A 39 -22.27 5.72 28.83
C ASP A 39 -21.53 4.41 28.55
N LYS A 40 -21.70 3.39 29.40
CA LYS A 40 -21.07 2.08 29.21
C LYS A 40 -21.61 1.32 27.99
N LEU A 41 -22.90 1.45 27.69
CA LEU A 41 -23.50 0.82 26.51
C LEU A 41 -23.14 1.58 25.23
N THR A 42 -22.99 2.90 25.33
CA THR A 42 -22.48 3.74 24.25
C THR A 42 -21.02 3.38 23.91
N GLN A 43 -20.18 3.17 24.92
CA GLN A 43 -18.81 2.72 24.71
C GLN A 43 -18.76 1.33 24.05
N LYS A 44 -19.57 0.37 24.50
CA LYS A 44 -19.71 -0.94 23.84
C LYS A 44 -20.18 -0.86 22.40
N PHE A 45 -21.05 0.10 22.07
CA PHE A 45 -21.48 0.31 20.69
C PHE A 45 -20.31 0.79 19.80
N LEU A 46 -19.45 1.66 20.32
CA LEU A 46 -18.24 2.11 19.60
C LEU A 46 -17.26 0.95 19.39
N GLU A 47 -17.00 0.14 20.42
CA GLU A 47 -16.14 -1.04 20.33
C GLU A 47 -16.67 -2.06 19.31
N VAL A 48 -17.98 -2.33 19.32
CA VAL A 48 -18.63 -3.23 18.35
C VAL A 48 -18.55 -2.67 16.93
N LYS A 49 -18.67 -1.36 16.77
CA LYS A 49 -18.55 -0.70 15.47
C LYS A 49 -17.12 -0.78 14.94
N GLU A 50 -16.13 -0.50 15.77
CA GLU A 50 -14.71 -0.57 15.41
C GLU A 50 -14.29 -2.00 15.04
N ALA A 51 -14.71 -2.99 15.83
CA ALA A 51 -14.47 -4.40 15.54
C ALA A 51 -15.09 -4.81 14.20
N TYR A 52 -16.32 -4.36 13.90
CA TYR A 52 -16.96 -4.63 12.61
C TYR A 52 -16.23 -3.96 11.45
N GLU A 53 -15.92 -2.66 11.56
CA GLU A 53 -15.23 -1.89 10.51
C GLU A 53 -13.86 -2.49 10.19
N THR A 54 -13.15 -3.00 11.21
CA THR A 54 -11.87 -3.67 11.03
C THR A 54 -12.01 -5.06 10.42
N LEU A 55 -12.92 -5.89 10.93
CA LEU A 55 -13.02 -7.30 10.49
C LEU A 55 -13.74 -7.49 9.16
N ILE A 56 -14.55 -6.52 8.70
CA ILE A 56 -15.31 -6.66 7.46
C ILE A 56 -14.46 -6.41 6.20
N ASP A 57 -13.45 -5.55 6.32
CA ASP A 57 -12.48 -5.29 5.27
C ASP A 57 -11.35 -6.32 5.32
N PRO A 58 -11.10 -7.09 4.25
CA PRO A 58 -10.11 -8.17 4.26
C PRO A 58 -8.70 -7.74 4.67
N LEU A 59 -8.28 -6.54 4.26
CA LEU A 59 -6.94 -6.02 4.55
C LEU A 59 -6.84 -5.54 5.99
N SER A 60 -7.84 -4.79 6.47
CA SER A 60 -7.91 -4.36 7.87
C SER A 60 -8.01 -5.56 8.82
N ARG A 61 -8.73 -6.61 8.41
CA ARG A 61 -8.78 -7.90 9.12
C ARG A 61 -7.42 -8.59 9.12
N GLN A 62 -6.75 -8.67 7.97
CA GLN A 62 -5.42 -9.28 7.87
C GLN A 62 -4.40 -8.51 8.73
N ASP A 63 -4.39 -7.18 8.69
CA ASP A 63 -3.54 -6.33 9.55
C ASP A 63 -3.85 -6.56 11.02
N TYR A 64 -5.12 -6.66 11.38
CA TYR A 64 -5.57 -7.00 12.73
C TYR A 64 -5.07 -8.39 13.14
N ASP A 65 -5.24 -9.40 12.29
CA ASP A 65 -4.86 -10.79 12.55
C ASP A 65 -3.35 -10.94 12.69
N ILE A 66 -2.54 -10.23 11.90
CA ILE A 66 -1.09 -10.21 12.02
C ILE A 66 -0.68 -9.58 13.37
N ARG A 67 -1.27 -8.43 13.74
CA ARG A 67 -1.01 -7.78 15.03
C ARG A 67 -1.45 -8.65 16.20
N PHE A 68 -2.60 -9.30 16.07
CA PHE A 68 -3.18 -10.21 17.05
C PHE A 68 -2.27 -11.43 17.22
N THR A 69 -1.89 -12.11 16.15
CA THR A 69 -1.04 -13.32 16.18
C THR A 69 0.38 -13.01 16.69
N ALA A 70 0.96 -11.87 16.32
CA ALA A 70 2.25 -11.41 16.84
C ALA A 70 2.22 -11.17 18.37
N SER A 71 1.07 -10.83 18.95
CA SER A 71 0.91 -10.66 20.40
C SER A 71 0.86 -11.98 21.18
N PHE A 72 0.48 -13.10 20.53
CA PHE A 72 0.48 -14.44 21.16
C PHE A 72 1.82 -15.17 21.03
N HIS A 73 2.60 -14.90 19.97
CA HIS A 73 3.92 -15.53 19.79
C HIS A 73 4.99 -15.13 20.82
N ASN A 74 4.78 -14.04 21.58
CA ASN A 74 5.65 -13.67 22.70
C ASN A 74 5.31 -14.40 24.02
N ALA A 75 4.17 -15.10 24.11
CA ALA A 75 3.74 -15.78 25.34
C ALA A 75 4.06 -17.29 25.37
N GLU A 76 4.28 -17.94 24.23
CA GLU A 76 4.46 -19.41 24.15
C GLU A 76 5.88 -19.91 23.81
N ASN A 77 6.84 -19.01 23.56
CA ASN A 77 8.23 -19.37 23.23
C ASN A 77 9.09 -19.79 24.45
N GLN A 78 8.56 -20.63 25.34
CA GLN A 78 9.37 -21.42 26.28
C GLN A 78 9.12 -22.93 26.24
N LYS A 79 8.13 -23.46 25.50
CA LYS A 79 7.92 -24.91 25.44
C LYS A 79 7.32 -25.37 24.12
N THR A 80 8.15 -25.49 23.08
CA THR A 80 8.32 -26.73 22.29
C THR A 80 9.21 -26.44 21.08
N LYS A 81 10.44 -26.96 21.11
CA LYS A 81 11.17 -27.31 19.89
C LYS A 81 10.62 -28.64 19.37
N GLU A 82 10.63 -28.75 18.05
CA GLU A 82 10.54 -29.95 17.20
C GLU A 82 9.25 -30.15 16.40
N ASN A 83 9.48 -30.16 15.08
CA ASN A 83 8.73 -30.80 14.00
C ASN A 83 7.50 -30.07 13.43
N SER A 84 7.73 -29.21 12.45
CA SER A 84 7.23 -29.39 11.07
C SER A 84 7.67 -28.24 10.17
N PHE A 85 8.16 -28.59 8.98
CA PHE A 85 8.47 -27.67 7.88
C PHE A 85 7.17 -26.99 7.39
N HIS A 86 6.89 -25.81 7.94
CA HIS A 86 6.20 -24.75 7.21
C HIS A 86 7.13 -23.54 7.29
N GLU A 87 7.71 -23.19 6.15
CA GLU A 87 8.43 -21.93 5.99
C GLU A 87 7.46 -20.80 6.34
N ASN A 88 7.65 -20.22 7.52
CA ASN A 88 7.03 -18.96 7.87
C ASN A 88 7.71 -17.90 6.99
N PRO A 89 7.00 -17.25 6.04
CA PRO A 89 7.60 -16.27 5.14
C PRO A 89 8.12 -15.02 5.87
N PHE A 90 7.90 -14.93 7.19
CA PHE A 90 8.37 -13.86 8.06
C PHE A 90 9.55 -14.25 8.96
N ASN A 91 10.10 -15.47 8.83
CA ASN A 91 11.25 -15.93 9.61
C ASN A 91 12.48 -16.18 8.73
N SER A 92 12.84 -15.20 7.88
CA SER A 92 14.13 -15.21 7.19
C SER A 92 15.17 -14.53 8.09
N SER A 93 15.91 -15.35 8.85
CA SER A 93 17.09 -14.94 9.61
C SER A 93 18.31 -14.63 8.72
N THR A 94 18.10 -14.12 7.50
CA THR A 94 19.15 -13.64 6.60
C THR A 94 18.58 -12.48 5.78
N ILE A 95 18.73 -11.27 6.30
CA ILE A 95 18.57 -10.00 5.56
C ILE A 95 19.70 -9.84 4.50
N GLU A 96 20.60 -10.82 4.37
CA GLU A 96 21.87 -10.70 3.63
C GLU A 96 21.77 -10.70 2.10
N ASP A 97 20.65 -11.11 1.49
CA ASP A 97 20.55 -11.15 0.03
C ASP A 97 19.59 -10.06 -0.51
N ASP A 98 20.17 -8.94 -0.96
CA ASP A 98 19.47 -7.95 -1.80
C ASP A 98 18.95 -8.56 -3.10
N TYR A 99 19.52 -9.70 -3.51
CA TYR A 99 19.18 -10.40 -4.73
C TYR A 99 17.76 -10.98 -4.69
N THR A 100 17.00 -10.67 -5.74
CA THR A 100 15.71 -11.28 -6.00
C THR A 100 15.87 -12.58 -6.76
N PRO A 101 15.38 -13.69 -6.20
CA PRO A 101 15.37 -14.96 -6.92
C PRO A 101 14.53 -14.90 -8.20
N GLN A 102 15.05 -15.47 -9.29
CA GLN A 102 14.46 -15.37 -10.63
C GLN A 102 13.47 -16.51 -10.91
N TYR A 103 12.57 -16.77 -9.97
CA TYR A 103 11.48 -17.73 -10.13
C TYR A 103 10.11 -17.04 -10.15
N LYS A 104 9.13 -17.68 -10.80
CA LYS A 104 7.77 -17.15 -10.91
C LYS A 104 7.16 -16.98 -9.50
N PRO A 105 6.55 -15.82 -9.19
CA PRO A 105 5.88 -15.60 -7.92
C PRO A 105 4.80 -16.64 -7.67
N SER A 106 4.75 -17.16 -6.44
CA SER A 106 3.75 -18.14 -6.01
C SER A 106 2.49 -17.49 -5.43
N PHE A 107 2.57 -16.23 -5.01
CA PHE A 107 1.51 -15.50 -4.35
C PHE A 107 1.21 -14.17 -5.04
N ASP A 108 -0.05 -13.76 -4.99
CA ASP A 108 -0.49 -12.45 -5.48
C ASP A 108 -0.30 -11.33 -4.43
N LEU A 109 -0.71 -10.10 -4.75
CA LEU A 109 -0.62 -8.96 -3.81
C LEU A 109 -1.50 -9.12 -2.56
N PHE A 110 -2.44 -10.07 -2.55
CA PHE A 110 -3.34 -10.36 -1.43
C PHE A 110 -2.83 -11.51 -0.54
N GLY A 111 -1.78 -12.20 -0.98
CA GLY A 111 -1.25 -13.40 -0.31
C GLY A 111 -1.96 -14.69 -0.71
N GLU A 112 -2.81 -14.65 -1.74
CA GLU A 112 -3.44 -15.84 -2.32
C GLU A 112 -2.52 -16.47 -3.36
N LYS A 113 -2.72 -17.76 -3.67
CA LYS A 113 -1.92 -18.44 -4.69
C LYS A 113 -2.11 -17.75 -6.05
N ALA A 114 -1.01 -17.30 -6.65
CA ALA A 114 -1.05 -16.63 -7.95
C ALA A 114 -1.60 -17.58 -9.03
N PRO A 115 -2.56 -17.14 -9.87
CA PRO A 115 -3.07 -17.95 -10.97
C PRO A 115 -1.97 -18.46 -11.92
N GLU A 116 -2.08 -19.72 -12.32
CA GLU A 116 -1.02 -20.39 -13.10
C GLU A 116 -0.83 -19.78 -14.50
N ASN A 117 -1.87 -19.17 -15.06
CA ASN A 117 -1.88 -18.54 -16.39
C ASN A 117 -1.39 -17.07 -16.40
N ILE A 118 -1.00 -16.51 -15.26
CA ILE A 118 -0.42 -15.15 -15.21
C ILE A 118 1.02 -15.17 -15.74
N ILE A 119 1.38 -14.16 -16.52
CA ILE A 119 2.72 -14.03 -17.09
C ILE A 119 3.39 -12.74 -16.62
N PHE A 120 4.59 -12.89 -16.10
CA PHE A 120 5.47 -11.77 -15.82
C PHE A 120 6.48 -11.61 -16.95
N PHE A 121 6.43 -10.50 -17.67
CA PHE A 121 7.34 -10.24 -18.79
C PHE A 121 8.78 -9.95 -18.34
N LYS A 122 8.96 -9.52 -17.09
CA LYS A 122 10.25 -9.22 -16.45
C LYS A 122 10.10 -9.43 -14.94
N LEU A 123 11.11 -10.05 -14.33
CA LEU A 123 11.23 -10.18 -12.88
C LEU A 123 12.25 -9.15 -12.35
N PRO A 124 12.02 -8.59 -11.16
CA PRO A 124 12.97 -7.69 -10.51
C PRO A 124 14.20 -8.45 -10.00
N LYS A 125 15.27 -7.72 -9.69
CA LYS A 125 16.57 -8.30 -9.29
C LYS A 125 17.05 -7.93 -7.89
N ASN A 126 16.54 -6.85 -7.31
CA ASN A 126 17.13 -6.21 -6.13
C ASN A 126 16.10 -5.89 -5.03
N ILE A 127 14.99 -6.64 -4.95
CA ILE A 127 13.91 -6.41 -3.98
C ILE A 127 13.82 -7.52 -2.91
N GLY A 128 14.81 -8.42 -2.85
CA GLY A 128 14.76 -9.63 -2.03
C GLY A 128 13.73 -10.64 -2.52
N VAL A 129 13.26 -11.51 -1.63
CA VAL A 129 12.29 -12.57 -1.95
C VAL A 129 10.92 -11.95 -2.27
N ILE A 130 10.32 -12.35 -3.39
CA ILE A 130 9.00 -11.84 -3.80
C ILE A 130 7.92 -12.43 -2.90
N ILE A 131 7.23 -11.57 -2.15
CA ILE A 131 6.14 -11.94 -1.23
C ILE A 131 4.75 -11.62 -1.80
N GLY A 132 4.68 -10.84 -2.89
CA GLY A 132 3.45 -10.60 -3.61
C GLY A 132 3.72 -10.05 -5.01
N ALA A 133 2.92 -10.48 -5.98
CA ALA A 133 3.04 -9.99 -7.34
C ALA A 133 1.68 -9.87 -8.03
N PHE A 134 1.60 -9.01 -9.04
CA PHE A 134 0.44 -8.91 -9.90
C PHE A 134 0.88 -8.65 -11.33
N SER A 135 0.15 -9.21 -12.29
CA SER A 135 0.30 -8.83 -13.69
C SER A 135 -1.05 -8.77 -14.37
N LEU A 136 -1.21 -7.74 -15.22
CA LEU A 136 -2.34 -7.64 -16.14
C LEU A 136 -2.27 -8.66 -17.28
N LEU A 137 -1.09 -9.27 -17.50
CA LEU A 137 -0.86 -10.15 -18.63
C LEU A 137 -1.24 -11.60 -18.33
N LYS A 138 -2.22 -12.11 -19.07
CA LYS A 138 -2.59 -13.52 -19.10
C LYS A 138 -1.94 -14.22 -20.29
N GLU A 139 -1.82 -15.54 -20.22
CA GLU A 139 -1.17 -16.34 -21.27
C GLU A 139 -1.80 -16.18 -22.66
N ASP A 140 -3.11 -15.98 -22.72
CA ASP A 140 -3.86 -15.80 -23.96
C ASP A 140 -3.68 -14.39 -24.58
N ASP A 141 -3.16 -13.42 -23.81
CA ASP A 141 -3.07 -12.00 -24.16
C ASP A 141 -1.64 -11.54 -24.53
N LYS A 142 -0.74 -12.46 -24.90
CA LYS A 142 0.69 -12.16 -25.14
C LYS A 142 0.89 -11.05 -26.19
N PRO A 143 1.57 -9.93 -25.85
CA PRO A 143 1.84 -8.86 -26.80
C PRO A 143 2.77 -9.32 -27.93
N LEU A 144 2.56 -8.79 -29.12
CA LEU A 144 3.41 -9.07 -30.29
C LEU A 144 4.83 -8.53 -30.07
N SER A 145 5.83 -9.26 -30.58
CA SER A 145 7.20 -8.76 -30.69
C SER A 145 7.32 -7.69 -31.78
N LYS A 146 8.37 -6.87 -31.74
CA LYS A 146 8.64 -5.84 -32.77
C LYS A 146 8.71 -6.45 -34.19
N GLU A 147 9.35 -7.61 -34.34
CA GLU A 147 9.46 -8.30 -35.63
C GLU A 147 8.11 -8.79 -36.16
N LYS A 148 7.27 -9.35 -35.27
CA LYS A 148 5.95 -9.83 -35.65
C LYS A 148 5.03 -8.67 -36.04
N LYS A 149 5.13 -7.52 -35.34
CA LYS A 149 4.44 -6.28 -35.72
C LYS A 149 4.84 -5.84 -37.13
N LYS A 150 6.14 -5.81 -37.44
CA LYS A 150 6.64 -5.47 -38.80
C LYS A 150 6.10 -6.43 -39.86
N SER A 151 6.09 -7.74 -39.58
CA SER A 151 5.53 -8.75 -40.49
C SER A 151 4.04 -8.54 -40.75
N ASN A 152 3.24 -8.25 -39.72
CA ASN A 152 1.80 -8.02 -39.88
C ASN A 152 1.51 -6.74 -40.68
N ILE A 153 2.30 -5.68 -40.49
CA ILE A 153 2.21 -4.46 -41.30
C ILE A 153 2.48 -4.77 -42.78
N ILE A 154 3.54 -5.51 -43.08
CA ILE A 154 3.86 -5.92 -44.46
C ILE A 154 2.72 -6.74 -45.07
N LYS A 155 2.16 -7.71 -44.33
CA LYS A 155 1.01 -8.50 -44.80
C LYS A 155 -0.23 -7.64 -45.07
N GLY A 156 -0.52 -6.67 -44.20
CA GLY A 156 -1.64 -5.74 -44.41
C GLY A 156 -1.47 -4.87 -45.65
N VAL A 157 -0.25 -4.40 -45.92
CA VAL A 157 0.07 -3.67 -47.17
C VAL A 157 -0.16 -4.56 -48.39
N VAL A 158 0.28 -5.83 -48.36
CA VAL A 158 0.05 -6.77 -49.46
C VAL A 158 -1.45 -7.02 -49.70
N VAL A 159 -2.23 -7.24 -48.65
CA VAL A 159 -3.70 -7.41 -48.76
C VAL A 159 -4.36 -6.15 -49.32
N SER A 160 -3.91 -4.97 -48.89
CA SER A 160 -4.40 -3.68 -49.40
C SER A 160 -4.15 -3.51 -50.91
N ILE A 161 -2.96 -3.90 -51.38
CA ILE A 161 -2.60 -3.88 -52.81
C ILE A 161 -3.50 -4.83 -53.60
N ILE A 162 -3.73 -6.06 -53.10
CA ILE A 162 -4.60 -7.04 -53.76
C ILE A 162 -6.05 -6.52 -53.84
N LEU A 163 -6.57 -5.97 -52.75
CA LEU A 163 -7.92 -5.41 -52.69
C LEU A 163 -8.07 -4.22 -53.65
N TYR A 164 -7.06 -3.35 -53.72
CA TYR A 164 -7.02 -2.26 -54.70
C TYR A 164 -7.07 -2.77 -56.15
N LEU A 165 -6.26 -3.78 -56.49
CA LEU A 165 -6.26 -4.36 -57.84
C LEU A 165 -7.62 -4.98 -58.19
N LEU A 166 -8.30 -5.62 -57.24
CA LEU A 166 -9.66 -6.14 -57.41
C LEU A 166 -10.68 -5.02 -57.66
N ILE A 167 -10.65 -3.96 -56.86
CA ILE A 167 -11.54 -2.79 -57.04
C ILE A 167 -11.28 -2.14 -58.40
N PHE A 168 -10.02 -2.01 -58.80
CA PHE A 168 -9.65 -1.45 -60.10
C PHE A 168 -10.17 -2.32 -61.26
N TYR A 169 -10.01 -3.65 -61.17
CA TYR A 169 -10.46 -4.59 -62.19
C TYR A 169 -11.99 -4.61 -62.34
N ILE A 170 -12.74 -4.55 -61.24
CA ILE A 170 -14.20 -4.66 -61.25
C ILE A 170 -14.87 -3.31 -61.53
N GLY A 171 -14.37 -2.23 -60.92
CA GLY A 171 -15.04 -0.93 -60.93
C GLY A 171 -14.63 0.01 -62.06
N ASN A 172 -13.53 -0.27 -62.76
CA ASN A 172 -12.90 0.62 -63.75
C ASN A 172 -12.92 2.11 -63.36
N PRO A 173 -12.44 2.47 -62.15
CA PRO A 173 -12.52 3.83 -61.64
C PRO A 173 -11.68 4.80 -62.47
N SER A 174 -12.11 6.07 -62.57
CA SER A 174 -11.30 7.10 -63.22
C SER A 174 -9.98 7.31 -62.46
N GLN A 175 -8.94 7.78 -63.17
CA GLN A 175 -7.56 7.85 -62.65
C GLN A 175 -7.44 8.53 -61.27
N ASN A 176 -8.24 9.56 -61.01
CA ASN A 176 -8.25 10.27 -59.73
C ASN A 176 -8.88 9.46 -58.59
N TRP A 177 -9.92 8.68 -58.88
CA TRP A 177 -10.59 7.83 -57.88
C TRP A 177 -9.75 6.61 -57.51
N SER A 178 -8.97 6.08 -58.44
CA SER A 178 -8.04 4.97 -58.17
C SER A 178 -7.00 5.33 -57.11
N ILE A 179 -6.38 6.51 -57.24
CA ILE A 179 -5.38 7.02 -56.28
C ILE A 179 -6.03 7.23 -54.90
N PHE A 180 -7.24 7.81 -54.87
CA PHE A 180 -7.98 8.04 -53.64
C PHE A 180 -8.29 6.74 -52.90
N TRP A 181 -8.80 5.71 -53.59
CA TRP A 181 -9.11 4.42 -52.97
C TRP A 181 -7.88 3.67 -52.48
N PHE A 182 -6.76 3.74 -53.21
CA PHE A 182 -5.50 3.16 -52.76
C PHE A 182 -5.01 3.78 -51.45
N LEU A 183 -5.02 5.12 -51.37
CA LEU A 183 -4.64 5.84 -50.15
C LEU A 183 -5.61 5.55 -49.00
N ALA A 184 -6.92 5.58 -49.24
CA ALA A 184 -7.93 5.31 -48.23
C ALA A 184 -7.79 3.90 -47.63
N ILE A 185 -7.64 2.86 -48.45
CA ILE A 185 -7.47 1.47 -47.98
C ILE A 185 -6.15 1.31 -47.22
N SER A 186 -5.07 1.94 -47.69
CA SER A 186 -3.78 1.89 -47.01
C SER A 186 -3.83 2.56 -45.64
N ILE A 187 -4.48 3.74 -45.54
CA ILE A 187 -4.66 4.48 -44.29
C ILE A 187 -5.54 3.68 -43.32
N ILE A 188 -6.66 3.12 -43.77
CA ILE A 188 -7.56 2.31 -42.94
C ILE A 188 -6.85 1.05 -42.44
N THR A 189 -6.09 0.37 -43.30
CA THR A 189 -5.38 -0.86 -42.91
C THR A 189 -4.26 -0.55 -41.93
N ALA A 190 -3.51 0.55 -42.13
CA ALA A 190 -2.53 1.02 -41.16
C ALA A 190 -3.17 1.40 -39.82
N PHE A 191 -4.30 2.11 -39.85
CA PHE A 191 -5.05 2.51 -38.66
C PHE A 191 -5.60 1.31 -37.89
N LEU A 192 -6.18 0.31 -38.56
CA LEU A 192 -6.68 -0.92 -37.93
C LEU A 192 -5.53 -1.73 -37.31
N LEU A 193 -4.39 -1.86 -38.01
CA LEU A 193 -3.23 -2.58 -37.49
C LEU A 193 -2.58 -1.91 -36.28
N ASP A 194 -2.64 -0.58 -36.20
CA ASP A 194 -2.14 0.18 -35.05
C ASP A 194 -3.14 0.16 -33.88
N SER A 195 -4.44 0.31 -34.16
CA SER A 195 -5.52 0.29 -33.17
C SER A 195 -5.70 -1.07 -32.50
N ILE A 196 -5.40 -2.17 -33.18
CA ILE A 196 -5.41 -3.53 -32.60
C ILE A 196 -4.23 -3.74 -31.63
N ASN A 197 -3.24 -2.83 -31.56
CA ASN A 197 -1.99 -3.02 -30.83
C ASN A 197 -1.70 -1.99 -29.73
N THR A 198 -2.67 -1.19 -29.30
CA THR A 198 -2.53 -0.31 -28.13
C THR A 198 -2.66 -1.11 -26.83
N PHE A 199 -1.71 -1.99 -26.56
CA PHE A 199 -1.66 -2.75 -25.32
C PHE A 199 -0.89 -2.00 -24.25
N HIS A 200 -1.40 -2.05 -23.02
CA HIS A 200 -0.78 -1.52 -21.81
C HIS A 200 -0.75 -2.64 -20.77
N PHE A 201 0.44 -3.06 -20.38
CA PHE A 201 0.63 -4.14 -19.41
C PHE A 201 1.50 -3.67 -18.27
N GLN A 202 1.13 -4.07 -17.06
CA GLN A 202 1.84 -3.74 -15.84
C GLN A 202 2.16 -5.01 -15.06
N ASN A 203 3.37 -5.06 -14.51
CA ASN A 203 3.73 -5.98 -13.44
C ASN A 203 4.03 -5.18 -12.18
N PHE A 204 3.49 -5.63 -11.06
CA PHE A 204 3.79 -5.12 -9.73
C PHE A 204 4.42 -6.23 -8.91
N PHE A 205 5.47 -5.91 -8.16
CA PHE A 205 6.17 -6.85 -7.29
C PHE A 205 6.46 -6.19 -5.96
N VAL A 206 6.13 -6.88 -4.87
CA VAL A 206 6.55 -6.53 -3.51
C VAL A 206 7.44 -7.65 -3.02
N GLY A 207 8.65 -7.28 -2.60
CA GLY A 207 9.60 -8.19 -1.99
C GLY A 207 9.86 -7.85 -0.53
N THR A 208 10.67 -8.66 0.12
CA THR A 208 11.09 -8.47 1.52
C THR A 208 11.91 -7.20 1.72
N ASN A 209 12.70 -6.81 0.70
CA ASN A 209 13.65 -5.69 0.78
C ASN A 209 13.34 -4.60 -0.26
N GLY A 210 12.15 -4.59 -0.86
CA GLY A 210 11.85 -3.59 -1.88
C GLY A 210 10.57 -3.83 -2.66
N PHE A 211 10.41 -3.09 -3.74
CA PHE A 211 9.30 -3.25 -4.68
C PHE A 211 9.70 -2.87 -6.09
N ALA A 212 8.96 -3.38 -7.07
CA ALA A 212 9.16 -3.05 -8.46
C ALA A 212 7.84 -2.86 -9.21
N HIS A 213 7.88 -1.92 -10.16
CA HIS A 213 6.80 -1.67 -11.10
C HIS A 213 7.38 -1.59 -12.52
N PHE A 214 6.89 -2.44 -13.41
CA PHE A 214 7.24 -2.39 -14.82
C PHE A 214 6.00 -2.15 -15.67
N GLU A 215 6.11 -1.27 -16.65
CA GLU A 215 5.04 -0.90 -17.58
C GLU A 215 5.52 -1.08 -19.03
N ILE A 216 4.80 -1.86 -19.82
CA ILE A 216 5.01 -2.02 -21.27
C ILE A 216 3.86 -1.36 -22.03
N ARG A 217 4.19 -0.63 -23.09
CA ARG A 217 3.22 -0.12 -24.07
C ARG A 217 3.53 -0.59 -25.49
N GLY A 218 2.51 -1.09 -26.18
CA GLY A 218 2.60 -1.53 -27.57
C GLY A 218 3.19 -2.92 -27.71
N THR A 219 4.51 -3.03 -27.86
CA THR A 219 5.20 -4.33 -28.09
C THR A 219 5.85 -4.87 -26.83
N LYS A 220 6.00 -6.19 -26.70
CA LYS A 220 6.69 -6.84 -25.56
C LYS A 220 8.08 -6.27 -25.26
N ASP A 221 8.77 -5.78 -26.30
CA ASP A 221 10.15 -5.26 -26.20
C ASP A 221 10.21 -3.75 -25.92
N ASN A 222 9.08 -3.13 -25.53
CA ASN A 222 8.97 -1.69 -25.29
C ASN A 222 8.54 -1.41 -23.85
N ILE A 223 9.47 -1.65 -22.92
CA ILE A 223 9.32 -1.25 -21.52
C ILE A 223 9.37 0.28 -21.48
N THR A 224 8.26 0.88 -21.09
CA THR A 224 8.09 2.34 -21.01
C THR A 224 8.35 2.91 -19.64
N LYS A 225 8.14 2.10 -18.58
CA LYS A 225 8.54 2.45 -17.22
C LYS A 225 9.12 1.24 -16.52
N GLU A 226 10.15 1.51 -15.74
CA GLU A 226 10.86 0.54 -14.94
C GLU A 226 11.27 1.23 -13.65
N PHE A 227 10.65 0.80 -12.56
CA PHE A 227 11.00 1.20 -11.20
C PHE A 227 11.33 -0.06 -10.43
N GLU A 228 12.49 -0.05 -9.80
CA GLU A 228 12.93 -1.11 -8.90
C GLU A 228 13.61 -0.41 -7.73
N ILE A 229 12.99 -0.48 -6.55
CA ILE A 229 13.42 0.23 -5.36
C ILE A 229 13.79 -0.80 -4.30
N ASN A 230 15.03 -0.71 -3.84
CA ASN A 230 15.49 -1.41 -2.65
C ASN A 230 15.29 -0.51 -1.42
N PHE A 231 14.75 -1.09 -0.35
CA PHE A 231 14.46 -0.42 0.91
C PHE A 231 15.72 0.08 1.64
N ASN A 232 16.90 -0.49 1.38
CA ASN A 232 18.18 0.00 1.88
C ASN A 232 18.49 1.43 1.39
N GLU A 233 17.92 1.83 0.26
CA GLU A 233 18.10 3.15 -0.35
C GLU A 233 17.07 4.17 0.14
N ILE A 234 16.06 3.73 0.90
CA ILE A 234 14.96 4.60 1.35
C ILE A 234 15.21 5.05 2.79
N THR A 235 14.99 6.33 3.04
CA THR A 235 15.01 6.89 4.40
C THR A 235 13.61 7.02 4.96
N ASP A 236 12.66 7.47 4.14
CA ASP A 236 11.34 7.86 4.59
C ASP A 236 10.26 7.47 3.59
N MET A 237 9.10 7.10 4.14
CA MET A 237 7.87 6.89 3.40
C MET A 237 6.80 7.83 3.94
N TYR A 238 6.19 8.63 3.06
CA TYR A 238 5.08 9.50 3.37
C TYR A 238 3.78 8.94 2.77
N VAL A 239 2.71 8.94 3.57
CA VAL A 239 1.39 8.44 3.16
C VAL A 239 0.31 9.43 3.56
N HIS A 240 -0.39 9.95 2.56
CA HIS A 240 -1.52 10.87 2.73
C HIS A 240 -2.80 10.30 2.14
N LEU A 241 -3.91 10.43 2.88
CA LEU A 241 -5.23 9.99 2.46
C LEU A 241 -6.24 11.12 2.71
N THR A 242 -6.93 11.56 1.65
CA THR A 242 -7.84 12.70 1.70
C THR A 242 -9.24 12.30 1.29
N GLU A 243 -10.22 12.43 2.18
CA GLU A 243 -11.63 12.26 1.82
C GLU A 243 -12.14 13.51 1.07
N VAL A 244 -12.50 13.34 -0.19
CA VAL A 244 -13.13 14.37 -1.00
C VAL A 244 -14.64 14.31 -0.79
N LYS A 245 -15.23 15.43 -0.33
CA LYS A 245 -16.66 15.57 -0.08
C LYS A 245 -17.24 16.69 -0.92
N LYS A 246 -18.35 16.41 -1.61
CA LYS A 246 -19.12 17.38 -2.39
C LYS A 246 -20.49 17.56 -1.73
N ASN A 247 -20.83 18.79 -1.37
CA ASN A 247 -22.05 19.10 -0.62
C ASN A 247 -22.20 18.25 0.67
N LEU A 248 -21.09 18.06 1.41
CA LEU A 248 -20.99 17.22 2.62
C LEU A 248 -21.17 15.71 2.39
N ILE A 249 -21.35 15.26 1.15
CA ILE A 249 -21.46 13.85 0.78
C ILE A 249 -20.10 13.36 0.31
N TYR A 250 -19.69 12.20 0.81
CA TYR A 250 -18.48 11.51 0.37
C TYR A 250 -18.54 11.20 -1.13
N GLU A 251 -17.48 11.56 -1.86
CA GLU A 251 -17.37 11.29 -3.29
C GLU A 251 -16.29 10.24 -3.58
N LYS A 252 -15.10 10.43 -3.02
CA LYS A 252 -13.94 9.56 -3.19
C LYS A 252 -12.90 9.82 -2.10
N THR A 253 -11.93 8.92 -2.00
CA THR A 253 -10.71 9.11 -1.20
C THR A 253 -9.54 9.22 -2.17
N GLU A 254 -8.79 10.30 -2.08
CA GLU A 254 -7.51 10.47 -2.78
C GLU A 254 -6.39 9.91 -1.89
N TYR A 255 -5.37 9.31 -2.52
CA TYR A 255 -4.20 8.79 -1.84
C TYR A 255 -2.92 9.26 -2.50
N GLU A 256 -1.89 9.44 -1.70
CA GLU A 256 -0.54 9.73 -2.15
C GLU A 256 0.47 8.97 -1.28
N TYR A 257 1.35 8.22 -1.95
CA TYR A 257 2.43 7.46 -1.36
C TYR A 257 3.72 8.00 -1.94
N ILE A 258 4.67 8.42 -1.10
CA ILE A 258 5.94 9.00 -1.52
C ILE A 258 7.08 8.30 -0.80
N PHE A 259 8.05 7.83 -1.57
CA PHE A 259 9.30 7.27 -1.07
C PHE A 259 10.39 8.31 -1.25
N ILE A 260 11.19 8.48 -0.20
CA ILE A 260 12.16 9.54 -0.05
C ILE A 260 13.51 8.91 0.31
N ASN A 261 14.56 9.42 -0.33
CA ASN A 261 15.94 9.13 0.03
C ASN A 261 16.63 10.45 0.37
N ASN A 262 17.07 10.60 1.62
CA ASN A 262 17.84 11.77 2.08
C ASN A 262 17.18 13.12 1.76
N GLY A 263 15.85 13.18 1.84
CA GLY A 263 15.06 14.39 1.56
C GLY A 263 14.59 14.54 0.12
N GLU A 264 15.10 13.72 -0.82
CA GLU A 264 14.68 13.74 -2.22
C GLU A 264 13.62 12.67 -2.49
N LYS A 265 12.55 13.05 -3.20
CA LYS A 265 11.52 12.11 -3.65
C LYS A 265 12.08 11.21 -4.75
N VAL A 266 12.13 9.91 -4.50
CA VAL A 266 12.62 8.90 -5.46
C VAL A 266 11.51 8.18 -6.18
N TYR A 267 10.35 8.01 -5.54
CA TYR A 267 9.16 7.45 -6.16
C TYR A 267 7.91 8.02 -5.50
N SER A 268 6.84 8.10 -6.29
CA SER A 268 5.52 8.39 -5.75
C SER A 268 4.44 7.71 -6.57
N GLU A 269 3.40 7.28 -5.88
CA GLU A 269 2.18 6.77 -6.49
C GLU A 269 0.99 7.51 -5.89
N SER A 270 0.05 7.92 -6.73
CA SER A 270 -1.11 8.69 -6.29
C SER A 270 -2.33 8.37 -7.13
N GLY A 271 -3.49 8.36 -6.49
CA GLY A 271 -4.74 8.05 -7.17
C GLY A 271 -5.95 8.36 -6.31
N SER A 272 -7.08 7.77 -6.69
CA SER A 272 -8.30 7.89 -5.90
C SER A 272 -9.17 6.65 -6.02
N PHE A 273 -9.94 6.36 -4.97
CA PHE A 273 -10.88 5.24 -4.94
C PHE A 273 -12.18 5.62 -4.25
N LYS A 274 -13.27 4.91 -4.56
CA LYS A 274 -14.51 4.95 -3.79
C LYS A 274 -14.64 3.72 -2.91
N LYS A 275 -15.21 3.88 -1.71
CA LYS A 275 -15.41 2.78 -0.74
C LYS A 275 -16.26 1.63 -1.30
N ASP A 276 -17.22 1.93 -2.18
CA ASP A 276 -18.23 0.97 -2.65
C ASP A 276 -17.98 0.39 -4.05
N GLU A 277 -16.91 0.82 -4.75
CA GLU A 277 -16.58 0.28 -6.07
C GLU A 277 -15.86 -1.07 -5.94
N GLU A 278 -16.64 -2.16 -5.97
CA GLU A 278 -16.15 -3.50 -6.30
C GLU A 278 -15.84 -3.53 -7.80
N VAL A 279 -14.58 -3.27 -8.20
CA VAL A 279 -13.84 -4.01 -9.26
C VAL A 279 -12.39 -3.47 -9.46
N GLU A 280 -11.47 -4.36 -9.08
CA GLU A 280 -10.16 -4.78 -9.59
C GLU A 280 -9.06 -3.83 -10.09
N ILE A 281 -9.26 -2.75 -10.85
CA ILE A 281 -8.08 -2.03 -11.42
C ILE A 281 -7.54 -0.99 -10.43
N HIS A 282 -8.33 0.01 -10.02
CA HIS A 282 -7.92 1.01 -9.02
C HIS A 282 -7.56 0.40 -7.64
N LYS A 283 -8.02 -0.84 -7.39
CA LYS A 283 -7.59 -1.61 -6.23
C LYS A 283 -6.18 -2.13 -6.38
N VAL A 284 -5.69 -2.47 -7.57
CA VAL A 284 -4.33 -3.03 -7.76
C VAL A 284 -3.26 -2.03 -7.37
N GLU A 285 -3.27 -0.79 -7.87
CA GLU A 285 -2.26 0.20 -7.49
C GLU A 285 -2.35 0.55 -6.01
N LEU A 286 -3.56 0.76 -5.49
CA LEU A 286 -3.75 1.04 -4.07
C LEU A 286 -3.31 -0.14 -3.18
N ASN A 287 -3.64 -1.37 -3.54
CA ASN A 287 -3.23 -2.56 -2.80
C ASN A 287 -1.73 -2.78 -2.91
N PHE A 288 -1.14 -2.49 -4.07
CA PHE A 288 0.30 -2.45 -4.24
C PHE A 288 0.92 -1.46 -3.26
N CYS A 289 0.47 -0.19 -3.24
CA CYS A 289 0.92 0.82 -2.27
C CYS A 289 0.79 0.36 -0.80
N ARG A 290 -0.36 -0.21 -0.43
CA ARG A 290 -0.60 -0.73 0.92
C ARG A 290 0.32 -1.89 1.27
N LYS A 291 0.54 -2.81 0.33
CA LYS A 291 1.41 -3.97 0.52
C LYS A 291 2.87 -3.54 0.65
N ILE A 292 3.30 -2.53 -0.11
CA ILE A 292 4.62 -1.93 0.05
C ILE A 292 4.74 -1.26 1.41
N GLU A 293 3.74 -0.49 1.86
CA GLU A 293 3.74 0.13 3.19
C GLU A 293 3.89 -0.91 4.30
N GLN A 294 3.16 -2.02 4.22
CA GLN A 294 3.31 -3.13 5.15
C GLN A 294 4.73 -3.70 5.11
N SER A 295 5.25 -4.03 3.93
CA SER A 295 6.61 -4.58 3.76
C SER A 295 7.69 -3.62 4.28
N TRP A 296 7.55 -2.32 4.00
CA TRP A 296 8.44 -1.27 4.49
C TRP A 296 8.43 -1.15 6.01
N ASN A 297 7.26 -1.19 6.65
CA ASN A 297 7.17 -1.16 8.12
C ASN A 297 7.82 -2.40 8.75
N ILE A 298 7.63 -3.59 8.16
CA ILE A 298 8.27 -4.83 8.61
C ILE A 298 9.79 -4.72 8.46
N TYR A 299 10.27 -4.25 7.31
CA TYR A 299 11.70 -4.01 7.07
C TYR A 299 12.30 -3.03 8.09
N LEU A 300 11.61 -1.92 8.40
CA LEU A 300 12.04 -0.98 9.44
C LEU A 300 12.07 -1.59 10.84
N LEU A 301 11.08 -2.42 11.18
CA LEU A 301 11.04 -3.13 12.46
C LEU A 301 12.18 -4.15 12.58
N ASN A 302 12.47 -4.90 11.52
CA ASN A 302 13.56 -5.88 11.51
C ASN A 302 14.95 -5.22 11.62
N THR A 303 15.07 -3.96 11.18
CA THR A 303 16.33 -3.19 11.25
C THR A 303 16.43 -2.28 12.47
N ILE A 304 15.44 -2.31 13.38
CA ILE A 304 15.35 -1.37 14.51
C ILE A 304 16.52 -1.53 15.47
N GLU A 305 16.91 -2.76 15.79
CA GLU A 305 18.01 -3.03 16.73
C GLU A 305 19.34 -2.53 16.21
N ASP A 306 19.61 -2.76 14.92
CA ASP A 306 20.88 -2.35 14.30
C ASP A 306 20.97 -0.84 14.19
N LYS A 307 19.85 -0.17 13.86
CA LYS A 307 19.76 1.30 13.88
C LYS A 307 19.99 1.86 15.28
N LEU A 308 19.36 1.27 16.31
CA LEU A 308 19.56 1.71 17.69
C LEU A 308 20.99 1.47 18.19
N LYS A 309 21.61 0.33 17.86
CA LYS A 309 23.03 0.05 18.20
C LYS A 309 23.99 1.04 17.54
N LYS A 310 23.71 1.44 16.30
CA LYS A 310 24.57 2.32 15.50
C LYS A 310 24.38 3.81 15.84
N ASP A 311 23.14 4.26 15.87
CA ASP A 311 22.80 5.69 15.93
C ASP A 311 22.28 6.13 17.31
N GLY A 312 22.01 5.18 18.22
CA GLY A 312 21.46 5.42 19.57
C GLY A 312 19.97 5.77 19.60
N CYS A 313 19.40 6.21 18.48
CA CYS A 313 18.01 6.62 18.37
C CYS A 313 17.47 6.43 16.95
N LEU A 314 16.14 6.40 16.82
CA LEU A 314 15.43 6.47 15.55
C LEU A 314 15.09 7.94 15.25
N THR A 315 15.32 8.39 14.02
CA THR A 315 14.93 9.75 13.60
C THR A 315 13.69 9.70 12.70
N PHE A 316 12.74 10.59 12.97
CA PHE A 316 11.51 10.76 12.21
C PHE A 316 11.41 12.17 11.63
N HIS A 317 10.84 12.25 10.43
CA HIS A 317 10.74 13.48 9.65
C HIS A 317 9.27 13.88 9.42
N LEU A 318 9.04 15.17 9.27
CA LEU A 318 7.81 15.69 8.68
C LEU A 318 8.02 15.92 7.19
N TYR A 319 7.00 15.59 6.41
CA TYR A 319 6.93 15.93 4.99
C TYR A 319 5.88 17.01 4.77
N ASN A 320 6.25 18.07 4.06
CA ASN A 320 5.34 19.14 3.70
C ASN A 320 5.70 19.74 2.33
N TYR A 321 4.84 19.54 1.33
CA TYR A 321 5.01 20.05 -0.05
C TYR A 321 6.43 19.87 -0.64
N GLY A 322 7.03 18.69 -0.44
CA GLY A 322 8.38 18.39 -0.94
C GLY A 322 9.52 18.74 0.01
N ASN A 323 9.25 19.37 1.15
CA ASN A 323 10.24 19.63 2.18
C ASN A 323 10.20 18.52 3.25
N VAL A 324 11.37 17.94 3.54
CA VAL A 324 11.55 16.92 4.57
C VAL A 324 12.33 17.55 5.72
N LYS A 325 11.72 17.64 6.89
CA LYS A 325 12.33 18.25 8.08
C LYS A 325 12.44 17.24 9.22
N LYS A 326 13.63 17.13 9.82
CA LYS A 326 13.84 16.36 11.06
C LYS A 326 12.92 16.88 12.16
N TYR A 327 12.28 15.97 12.88
CA TYR A 327 11.22 16.35 13.79
C TYR A 327 11.31 15.67 15.15
N ILE A 328 11.49 14.36 15.18
CA ILE A 328 11.60 13.59 16.43
C ILE A 328 12.81 12.67 16.36
N LYS A 329 13.53 12.55 17.47
CA LYS A 329 14.40 11.39 17.74
C LYS A 329 13.78 10.55 18.86
N MET A 330 13.90 9.24 18.76
CA MET A 330 13.34 8.30 19.72
C MET A 330 14.39 7.28 20.12
N GLY A 331 14.78 7.32 21.39
CA GLY A 331 15.67 6.34 22.02
C GLY A 331 14.88 5.40 22.92
N VAL A 332 15.59 4.50 23.61
CA VAL A 332 14.98 3.63 24.61
C VAL A 332 14.61 4.47 25.84
N GLY A 333 13.32 4.60 26.11
CA GLY A 333 12.79 5.35 27.25
C GLY A 333 12.89 6.87 27.12
N GLU A 334 13.26 7.42 25.95
CA GLU A 334 13.40 8.86 25.74
C GLU A 334 12.89 9.29 24.36
N ILE A 335 12.30 10.49 24.31
CA ILE A 335 11.85 11.14 23.09
C ILE A 335 12.37 12.57 23.03
N THR A 336 12.95 12.94 21.91
CA THR A 336 13.50 14.27 21.66
C THR A 336 12.74 14.96 20.55
N PHE A 337 12.17 16.12 20.86
CA PHE A 337 11.54 17.00 19.88
C PHE A 337 12.55 18.00 19.33
N ILE A 338 12.59 18.13 18.00
CA ILE A 338 13.44 19.09 17.31
C ILE A 338 12.59 20.29 16.89
N ARG A 339 12.81 21.44 17.54
CA ARG A 339 12.09 22.70 17.27
C ARG A 339 13.10 23.82 17.08
N ASP A 340 13.06 24.51 15.94
CA ASP A 340 13.99 25.60 15.59
C ASP A 340 15.47 25.23 15.82
N ASP A 341 15.85 24.03 15.36
CA ASP A 341 17.19 23.43 15.50
C ASP A 341 17.66 23.23 16.95
N LYS A 342 16.73 23.29 17.92
CA LYS A 342 16.95 22.93 19.31
C LYS A 342 16.30 21.60 19.64
N GLU A 343 16.97 20.84 20.50
CA GLU A 343 16.53 19.53 20.94
C GLU A 343 15.95 19.61 22.35
N PHE A 344 14.73 19.08 22.51
CA PHE A 344 14.02 19.01 23.78
C PHE A 344 13.76 17.54 24.10
N THR A 345 14.57 16.97 24.99
CA THR A 345 14.50 15.56 25.38
C THR A 345 13.65 15.39 26.62
N TYR A 346 12.76 14.39 26.58
CA TYR A 346 11.90 13.98 27.67
C TYR A 346 12.07 12.48 27.88
N ASN A 347 12.29 12.07 29.13
CA ASN A 347 12.32 10.66 29.49
C ASN A 347 10.88 10.14 29.65
N TYR A 348 10.74 8.82 29.70
CA TYR A 348 9.48 8.16 30.02
C TYR A 348 8.83 8.73 31.28
N ASP A 349 9.64 8.96 32.32
CA ASP A 349 9.18 9.51 33.60
C ASP A 349 8.73 10.96 33.51
N ASP A 350 9.09 11.70 32.46
CA ASP A 350 8.66 13.08 32.25
C ASP A 350 7.29 13.16 31.55
N ILE A 351 6.77 12.04 31.04
CA ILE A 351 5.49 11.98 30.32
C ILE A 351 4.34 11.77 31.30
N LYS A 352 3.38 12.69 31.28
CA LYS A 352 2.17 12.65 32.13
C LYS A 352 1.01 11.94 31.44
N TYR A 353 0.70 12.35 30.22
CA TYR A 353 -0.39 11.78 29.42
C TYR A 353 -0.04 11.76 27.95
N VAL A 354 -0.45 10.69 27.27
CA VAL A 354 -0.41 10.57 25.81
C VAL A 354 -1.82 10.32 25.31
N TYR A 355 -2.30 11.11 24.36
CA TYR A 355 -3.65 10.96 23.81
C TYR A 355 -3.74 11.46 22.37
N ARG A 356 -4.69 10.90 21.61
CA ARG A 356 -5.01 11.37 20.27
C ARG A 356 -6.13 12.40 20.31
N LYS A 357 -6.02 13.42 19.46
CA LYS A 357 -7.12 14.36 19.21
C LYS A 357 -7.14 14.72 17.73
N GLY A 358 -8.18 14.28 17.03
CA GLY A 358 -8.21 14.34 15.57
C GLY A 358 -7.12 13.44 14.98
N ASN A 359 -6.32 13.99 14.07
CA ASN A 359 -5.23 13.27 13.42
C ASN A 359 -3.86 13.52 14.08
N ASP A 360 -3.84 14.16 15.24
CA ASP A 360 -2.62 14.49 15.96
C ASP A 360 -2.50 13.64 17.22
N LEU A 361 -1.25 13.32 17.58
CA LEU A 361 -0.89 12.75 18.86
C LEU A 361 -0.37 13.85 19.79
N PHE A 362 -0.81 13.87 21.03
CA PHE A 362 -0.38 14.83 22.03
C PHE A 362 0.36 14.12 23.16
N ILE A 363 1.48 14.69 23.58
CA ILE A 363 2.24 14.29 24.76
C ILE A 363 2.23 15.47 25.73
N GLU A 364 1.57 15.30 26.87
CA GLU A 364 1.65 16.24 27.98
C GLU A 364 2.72 15.77 28.96
N HIS A 365 3.62 16.67 29.33
CA HIS A 365 4.71 16.37 30.26
C HIS A 365 4.29 16.66 31.70
N ILE A 366 5.04 16.18 32.71
CA ILE A 366 4.66 16.33 34.13
C ILE A 366 4.44 17.79 34.53
N ASN A 367 5.26 18.69 33.98
CA ASN A 367 5.17 20.13 34.23
C ASN A 367 3.92 20.78 33.59
N PHE A 368 3.14 20.04 32.80
CA PHE A 368 1.95 20.54 32.13
C PHE A 368 0.74 20.63 33.06
N GLU A 369 0.17 21.82 33.11
CA GLU A 369 -1.03 22.16 33.87
C GLU A 369 -2.07 22.83 32.98
N ARG A 370 -3.29 22.29 33.02
CA ARG A 370 -4.48 22.94 32.47
C ARG A 370 -5.12 23.78 33.57
N LYS A 371 -4.98 25.09 33.46
CA LYS A 371 -5.76 26.06 34.25
C LYS A 371 -7.12 26.27 33.58
N PHE A 372 -7.94 27.15 34.17
CA PHE A 372 -9.33 27.40 33.76
C PHE A 372 -9.49 27.63 32.25
N TYR A 373 -10.40 26.87 31.61
CA TYR A 373 -10.89 26.78 30.21
C TYR A 373 -9.93 27.09 29.03
N PHE A 374 -9.04 28.08 29.12
CA PHE A 374 -8.11 28.50 28.06
C PHE A 374 -6.66 28.67 28.53
N MET A 375 -6.39 28.72 29.84
CA MET A 375 -5.03 28.88 30.34
C MET A 375 -4.33 27.52 30.44
N LYS A 376 -3.21 27.38 29.73
CA LYS A 376 -2.32 26.21 29.79
C LYS A 376 -0.92 26.70 30.15
N SER A 377 -0.22 25.95 30.99
CA SER A 377 1.18 26.19 31.33
C SER A 377 1.96 24.88 31.34
N GLY A 378 3.28 24.95 31.14
CA GLY A 378 4.15 23.78 31.01
C GLY A 378 4.22 23.24 29.58
N ASP A 379 4.87 22.08 29.42
CA ASP A 379 5.22 21.56 28.10
C ASP A 379 4.17 20.55 27.61
N ALA A 380 3.68 20.79 26.39
CA ALA A 380 2.90 19.80 25.66
C ALA A 380 3.35 19.78 24.20
N ASP A 381 3.62 18.59 23.71
CA ASP A 381 4.02 18.35 22.34
C ASP A 381 2.85 17.84 21.51
N LYS A 382 2.73 18.38 20.29
CA LYS A 382 1.77 17.92 19.28
C LYS A 382 2.55 17.31 18.13
N ILE A 383 2.27 16.06 17.81
CA ILE A 383 2.81 15.31 16.69
C ILE A 383 1.75 15.23 15.58
N PRO A 384 1.95 15.90 14.43
CA PRO A 384 1.02 15.85 13.31
C PRO A 384 1.18 14.53 12.54
N LEU A 385 0.40 13.50 12.89
CA LEU A 385 0.59 12.15 12.33
C LEU A 385 0.35 12.12 10.80
N LEU A 386 -0.49 12.99 10.26
CA LEU A 386 -0.70 13.07 8.80
C LEU A 386 0.54 13.50 8.03
N ASP A 387 1.37 14.35 8.65
CA ASP A 387 2.57 14.92 8.03
C ASP A 387 3.82 14.09 8.37
N LEU A 388 3.69 13.14 9.30
CA LEU A 388 4.78 12.32 9.81
C LEU A 388 5.14 11.21 8.82
N CYS A 389 6.39 11.23 8.35
CA CYS A 389 6.97 10.11 7.61
C CYS A 389 7.07 8.88 8.51
N ASN A 390 6.95 7.70 7.89
CA ASN A 390 7.03 6.42 8.58
C ASN A 390 6.03 6.32 9.75
N ARG A 391 4.84 6.97 9.62
CA ARG A 391 3.83 7.09 10.70
C ARG A 391 3.55 5.77 11.42
N ASN A 392 3.31 4.69 10.68
CA ASN A 392 2.98 3.40 11.28
C ASN A 392 4.16 2.79 12.04
N PHE A 393 5.36 2.86 11.48
CA PHE A 393 6.59 2.53 12.19
C PHE A 393 6.80 3.40 13.43
N PHE A 394 6.59 4.73 13.35
CA PHE A 394 6.66 5.63 14.50
C PHE A 394 5.77 5.19 15.65
N LEU A 395 4.49 4.92 15.37
CA LEU A 395 3.54 4.50 16.40
C LEU A 395 3.98 3.19 17.06
N LYS A 396 4.52 2.25 16.27
CA LYS A 396 5.00 0.98 16.79
C LYS A 396 6.31 1.11 17.58
N SER A 397 7.25 1.92 17.10
CA SER A 397 8.47 2.25 17.83
C SER A 397 8.17 2.99 19.13
N PHE A 398 7.18 3.88 19.14
CA PHE A 398 6.75 4.60 20.35
C PHE A 398 6.24 3.62 21.42
N GLU A 399 5.44 2.64 21.02
CA GLU A 399 5.00 1.56 21.92
C GLU A 399 6.16 0.72 22.44
N ILE A 400 7.09 0.31 21.56
CA ILE A 400 8.21 -0.58 21.93
C ILE A 400 9.25 0.13 22.80
N LEU A 401 9.63 1.36 22.43
CA LEU A 401 10.77 2.07 23.01
C LEU A 401 10.37 2.96 24.19
N ILE A 402 9.18 3.54 24.16
CA ILE A 402 8.68 4.41 25.24
C ILE A 402 7.70 3.64 26.15
N GLY A 403 7.08 2.55 25.69
CA GLY A 403 6.21 1.72 26.55
C GLY A 403 4.75 2.19 26.63
N TYR A 404 4.30 3.05 25.72
CA TYR A 404 2.90 3.50 25.64
C TYR A 404 2.17 2.82 24.48
N SER A 405 1.15 2.03 24.78
CA SER A 405 0.23 1.49 23.77
C SER A 405 -0.77 2.59 23.35
N LEU A 406 -0.85 2.88 22.04
CA LEU A 406 -1.51 4.05 21.44
C LEU A 406 -2.80 3.76 20.68
#